data_AF-A0A2N6C124-F1
#
_entry.id   AF-A0A2N6C124-F1
#
_cell.length_a   1.000
_cell.length_b   1.000
_cell.length_c   1.000
_cell.angle_alpha   90.00
_cell.angle_beta   90.00
_cell.angle_gamma   90.00
#
_symmetry.space_group_name_H-M   'P 1'
#
loop_
_entity.id
_entity.type
_entity.pdbx_description
1 polymer ?
#
loop_
_entity_poly.entity_id
_entity_poly.type
_entity_poly.pdbx_seq_one_letter_code
_entity_poly.pdbx_strand_id
1 'polypeptide(L)'
;MMKHYKDADLNIFGIDDGQEDLVMDGWVEITEAERDQIIESKKPAPTADELRAAAMLTGADYNGQAVSLTAADGNGMLQAKAAFEMGLTETVIHFENGAEVPVTAAEFPDFALWFVTERNKFFAP
;
A
#
# COMPACT_ATOMS: atom_id res chain seq x y z
N MET A 1 -12.44 8.21 -31.02
CA MET A 1 -11.19 7.66 -30.47
C MET A 1 -10.42 8.84 -29.90
N MET A 2 -9.68 8.66 -28.79
CA MET A 2 -8.87 9.73 -28.22
C MET A 2 -7.42 9.48 -28.58
N LYS A 3 -6.77 10.46 -29.20
CA LYS A 3 -5.33 10.46 -29.49
C LYS A 3 -4.59 11.21 -28.40
N HIS A 4 -3.35 10.81 -28.15
CA HIS A 4 -2.51 11.46 -27.14
C HIS A 4 -1.37 12.19 -27.82
N TYR A 5 -1.04 13.36 -27.29
CA TYR A 5 0.07 14.19 -27.76
C TYR A 5 0.96 14.55 -26.58
N LYS A 6 2.25 14.76 -26.84
CA LYS A 6 3.18 15.36 -25.89
C LYS A 6 3.79 16.65 -26.42
N ASP A 7 4.08 17.59 -25.52
CA ASP A 7 4.92 18.75 -25.82
C ASP A 7 6.43 18.46 -25.59
N ALA A 8 7.25 19.49 -25.73
CA ALA A 8 8.71 19.42 -25.50
C ALA A 8 9.08 19.11 -24.04
N ASP A 9 8.21 19.48 -23.09
CA ASP A 9 8.36 19.25 -21.64
C ASP A 9 7.69 17.93 -21.19
N LEU A 10 7.29 17.09 -22.16
CA LEU A 10 6.62 15.80 -21.96
C LEU A 10 5.26 15.92 -21.24
N ASN A 11 4.59 17.07 -21.29
CA ASN A 11 3.22 17.18 -20.81
C ASN A 11 2.30 16.48 -21.80
N ILE A 12 1.35 15.69 -21.29
CA ILE A 12 0.48 14.84 -22.10
C ILE A 12 -0.88 15.51 -22.25
N PHE A 13 -1.39 15.50 -23.47
CA PHE A 13 -2.70 16.05 -23.82
C PHE A 13 -3.51 14.98 -24.57
N GLY A 14 -4.80 14.86 -24.24
CA GLY A 14 -5.75 14.00 -24.95
C GLY A 14 -6.60 14.85 -25.90
N ILE A 15 -6.68 14.44 -27.16
CA ILE A 15 -7.45 15.10 -28.21
C ILE A 15 -8.45 14.09 -28.77
N ASP A 16 -9.74 14.44 -28.75
CA ASP A 16 -10.78 13.61 -29.34
C ASP A 16 -10.77 13.74 -30.88
N ASP A 17 -11.18 12.68 -31.58
CA ASP A 17 -11.37 12.73 -33.03
C ASP A 17 -12.27 13.91 -33.44
N GLY A 18 -11.85 14.68 -34.44
CA GLY A 18 -12.54 15.88 -34.89
C GLY A 18 -12.13 17.17 -34.18
N GLN A 19 -11.18 17.11 -33.24
CA GLN A 19 -10.57 18.26 -32.57
C GLN A 19 -9.08 18.44 -32.94
N GLU A 20 -8.66 17.91 -34.09
CA GLU A 20 -7.26 17.97 -34.51
C GLU A 20 -6.75 19.41 -34.74
N ASP A 21 -7.66 20.37 -34.90
CA ASP A 21 -7.36 21.81 -34.97
C ASP A 21 -6.85 22.41 -33.64
N LEU A 22 -7.04 21.71 -32.53
CA LEU A 22 -6.51 22.10 -31.21
C LEU A 22 -5.05 21.68 -30.99
N VAL A 23 -4.47 20.86 -31.87
CA VAL A 23 -3.07 20.41 -31.76
C VAL A 23 -2.14 21.59 -32.04
N MET A 24 -1.27 21.90 -31.07
CA MET A 24 -0.31 23.00 -31.18
C MET A 24 0.96 22.59 -31.92
N ASP A 25 1.65 23.58 -32.49
CA ASP A 25 2.95 23.35 -33.10
C ASP A 25 3.97 22.81 -32.08
N GLY A 26 4.77 21.84 -32.48
CA GLY A 26 5.70 21.12 -31.61
C GLY A 26 5.10 20.01 -30.76
N TRP A 27 3.78 19.78 -30.82
CA TRP A 27 3.17 18.60 -30.21
C TRP A 27 3.38 17.36 -31.08
N VAL A 28 3.68 16.24 -30.44
CA VAL A 28 3.94 14.96 -31.11
C VAL A 28 2.93 13.93 -30.64
N GLU A 29 2.22 13.30 -31.57
CA GLU A 29 1.31 12.19 -31.26
C GLU A 29 2.11 11.03 -30.64
N ILE A 30 1.59 10.45 -29.57
CA ILE A 30 2.21 9.36 -28.82
C ILE A 30 1.25 8.18 -28.69
N THR A 31 1.84 7.00 -28.64
CA THR A 31 1.12 5.76 -28.33
C THR A 31 0.73 5.69 -26.85
N GLU A 32 -0.21 4.81 -26.49
CA GLU A 32 -0.56 4.52 -25.09
C GLU A 32 0.66 4.02 -24.29
N ALA A 33 1.52 3.20 -24.90
CA ALA A 33 2.74 2.73 -24.24
C ALA A 33 3.73 3.87 -23.93
N GLU A 34 3.93 4.81 -24.86
CA GLU A 34 4.78 5.99 -24.63
C GLU A 34 4.18 6.94 -23.59
N ARG A 35 2.85 7.12 -23.62
CA ARG A 35 2.10 7.88 -22.62
C ARG A 35 2.35 7.31 -21.22
N ASP A 36 2.18 6.01 -21.05
CA ASP A 36 2.34 5.34 -19.75
C ASP A 36 3.78 5.42 -19.25
N GLN A 37 4.77 5.28 -20.14
CA GLN A 37 6.18 5.48 -19.80
C GLN A 37 6.47 6.91 -19.32
N ILE A 38 5.92 7.92 -20.00
CA ILE A 38 6.09 9.33 -19.58
C ILE A 38 5.43 9.57 -18.23
N ILE A 39 4.21 9.06 -18.01
CA ILE A 39 3.51 9.16 -16.73
C ILE A 39 4.35 8.53 -15.60
N GLU A 40 4.86 7.31 -15.82
CA GLU A 40 5.67 6.63 -14.82
C GLU A 40 6.99 7.36 -14.57
N SER A 41 7.63 7.91 -15.60
CA SER A 41 8.88 8.67 -15.46
C SER A 41 8.72 9.97 -14.67
N LYS A 42 7.52 10.55 -14.67
CA LYS A 42 7.17 11.78 -13.93
C LYS A 42 6.66 11.49 -12.52
N LYS A 43 6.49 10.22 -12.15
CA LYS A 43 6.04 9.85 -10.81
C LYS A 43 7.10 10.29 -9.79
N PRO A 44 6.72 11.06 -8.75
CA PRO A 44 7.68 11.42 -7.73
C PRO A 44 8.22 10.16 -7.05
N ALA A 45 9.48 10.21 -6.63
CA ALA A 45 10.04 9.15 -5.80
C ALA A 45 9.18 9.00 -4.53
N PRO A 46 8.97 7.76 -4.04
CA PRO A 46 8.17 7.55 -2.84
C PRO A 46 8.80 8.28 -1.66
N THR A 47 7.93 8.94 -0.89
CA THR A 47 8.29 9.61 0.35
C THR A 47 8.71 8.59 1.41
N ALA A 48 9.43 9.05 2.44
CA ALA A 48 9.81 8.19 3.57
C ALA A 48 8.59 7.55 4.26
N ASP A 49 7.45 8.27 4.31
CA ASP A 49 6.21 7.74 4.87
C ASP A 49 5.57 6.65 4.00
N GLU A 50 5.60 6.79 2.67
CA GLU A 50 5.14 5.75 1.75
C GLU A 50 6.02 4.50 1.84
N LEU A 51 7.34 4.67 1.91
CA LEU A 51 8.28 3.56 2.09
C LEU A 51 8.05 2.85 3.44
N ARG A 52 7.85 3.61 4.52
CA ARG A 52 7.54 3.06 5.84
C ARG A 52 6.21 2.32 5.83
N ALA A 53 5.17 2.89 5.23
CA ALA A 53 3.87 2.24 5.11
C ALA A 53 3.95 0.92 4.32
N ALA A 54 4.65 0.93 3.18
CA ALA A 54 4.88 -0.28 2.38
C ALA A 54 5.64 -1.36 3.16
N ALA A 55 6.64 -0.98 3.94
CA ALA A 55 7.40 -1.92 4.78
C ALA A 55 6.56 -2.47 5.94
N MET A 56 5.75 -1.64 6.60
CA MET A 56 4.79 -2.10 7.62
C MET A 56 3.74 -3.06 7.04
N LEU A 57 3.29 -2.82 5.79
CA LEU A 57 2.38 -3.73 5.08
C LEU A 57 3.07 -5.04 4.69
N THR A 58 4.34 -5.00 4.28
CA THR A 58 5.11 -6.24 4.03
C THR A 58 5.21 -7.07 5.30
N GLY A 59 5.40 -6.40 6.44
CA GLY A 59 5.31 -7.02 7.75
C GLY A 59 6.64 -7.57 8.27
N ALA A 60 6.56 -8.22 9.42
CA ALA A 60 7.67 -8.91 10.06
C ALA A 60 7.39 -10.41 10.17
N ASP A 61 8.44 -11.23 10.20
CA ASP A 61 8.29 -12.66 10.39
C ASP A 61 7.82 -12.98 11.82
N TYR A 62 6.71 -13.68 11.91
CA TYR A 62 6.21 -14.32 13.12
C TYR A 62 6.04 -15.80 12.83
N ASN A 63 6.95 -16.62 13.38
CA ASN A 63 6.92 -18.08 13.22
C ASN A 63 6.85 -18.54 11.75
N GLY A 64 7.58 -17.88 10.84
CA GLY A 64 7.59 -18.22 9.41
C GLY A 64 6.47 -17.59 8.59
N GLN A 65 5.67 -16.70 9.19
CA GLN A 65 4.60 -15.97 8.51
C GLN A 65 4.86 -14.47 8.55
N ALA A 66 4.76 -13.81 7.39
CA ALA A 66 4.88 -12.36 7.31
C ALA A 66 3.60 -11.69 7.81
N VAL A 67 3.64 -11.09 9.00
CA VAL A 67 2.49 -10.43 9.63
C VAL A 67 2.64 -8.92 9.46
N SER A 68 1.64 -8.27 8.83
CA SER A 68 1.66 -6.82 8.67
C SER A 68 1.48 -6.11 10.00
N LEU A 69 2.08 -4.92 10.12
CA LEU A 69 2.20 -4.14 11.35
C LEU A 69 1.48 -2.80 11.25
N THR A 70 0.45 -2.72 10.41
CA THR A 70 -0.22 -1.45 10.10
C THR A 70 -1.06 -0.94 11.28
N ALA A 71 -1.57 0.28 11.15
CA ALA A 71 -2.52 0.80 12.13
C ALA A 71 -3.84 0.02 12.12
N ALA A 72 -4.27 -0.49 10.96
CA ALA A 72 -5.48 -1.30 10.84
C ALA A 72 -5.31 -2.65 11.57
N ASP A 73 -4.14 -3.29 11.41
CA ASP A 73 -3.81 -4.53 12.13
C ASP A 73 -3.76 -4.31 13.65
N GLY A 74 -3.21 -3.17 14.09
CA GLY A 74 -3.26 -2.78 15.50
C GLY A 74 -4.69 -2.69 16.05
N ASN A 75 -5.67 -2.26 15.24
CA ASN A 75 -7.08 -2.27 15.62
C ASN A 75 -7.66 -3.70 15.62
N GLY A 76 -7.24 -4.57 14.70
CA GLY A 76 -7.60 -5.99 14.68
C GLY A 76 -7.14 -6.71 15.96
N MET A 77 -5.94 -6.38 16.45
CA MET A 77 -5.43 -6.87 17.73
C MET A 77 -6.33 -6.48 18.92
N LEU A 78 -6.87 -5.26 18.92
CA LEU A 78 -7.80 -4.82 19.96
C LEU A 78 -9.12 -5.59 19.92
N GLN A 79 -9.60 -5.98 18.73
CA GLN A 79 -10.79 -6.82 18.58
C GLN A 79 -10.55 -8.23 19.11
N ALA A 80 -9.40 -8.83 18.80
CA ALA A 80 -9.02 -10.14 19.34
C ALA A 80 -8.95 -10.12 20.88
N LYS A 81 -8.33 -9.07 21.45
CA LYS A 81 -8.31 -8.85 22.89
C LYS A 81 -9.73 -8.83 23.48
N ALA A 82 -10.63 -8.03 22.90
CA ALA A 82 -12.00 -7.91 23.37
C ALA A 82 -12.76 -9.25 23.28
N ALA A 83 -12.55 -10.03 22.21
CA ALA A 83 -13.14 -11.35 22.06
C ALA A 83 -12.69 -12.32 23.18
N PHE A 84 -11.41 -12.30 23.56
CA PHE A 84 -10.90 -13.08 24.68
C PHE A 84 -11.48 -12.63 26.02
N GLU A 85 -11.62 -11.32 26.24
CA GLU A 85 -12.27 -10.77 27.44
C GLU A 85 -13.77 -11.17 27.54
N MET A 86 -14.42 -11.44 26.41
CA MET A 86 -15.79 -11.96 26.34
C MET A 86 -15.91 -13.48 26.52
N GLY A 87 -14.79 -14.18 26.69
CA GLY A 87 -14.74 -15.62 26.96
C GLY A 87 -14.48 -16.52 25.75
N LEU A 88 -14.12 -15.95 24.59
CA LEU A 88 -13.60 -16.75 23.49
C LEU A 88 -12.23 -17.33 23.91
N THR A 89 -11.91 -18.56 23.50
CA THR A 89 -10.65 -19.23 23.89
C THR A 89 -9.60 -19.23 22.79
N GLU A 90 -10.04 -19.09 21.53
CA GLU A 90 -9.20 -19.07 20.34
C GLU A 90 -9.87 -18.22 19.25
N THR A 91 -9.07 -17.59 18.41
CA THR A 91 -9.55 -16.84 17.24
C THR A 91 -8.47 -16.81 16.15
N VAL A 92 -8.83 -16.32 14.97
CA VAL A 92 -7.89 -16.03 13.89
C VAL A 92 -7.87 -14.52 13.67
N ILE A 93 -6.67 -13.94 13.66
CA ILE A 93 -6.48 -12.52 13.34
C ILE A 93 -6.11 -12.41 11.87
N HIS A 94 -6.92 -11.68 11.11
CA HIS A 94 -6.69 -11.39 9.70
C HIS A 94 -5.96 -10.06 9.56
N PHE A 95 -4.83 -10.09 8.87
CA PHE A 95 -3.95 -8.95 8.66
C PHE A 95 -4.15 -8.35 7.27
N GLU A 96 -3.83 -7.06 7.13
CA GLU A 96 -4.03 -6.29 5.91
C GLU A 96 -3.27 -6.85 4.70
N ASN A 97 -2.13 -7.51 4.94
CA ASN A 97 -1.36 -8.20 3.89
C ASN A 97 -1.90 -9.60 3.53
N GLY A 98 -3.03 -10.01 4.09
CA GLY A 98 -3.65 -11.30 3.88
C GLY A 98 -3.14 -12.43 4.78
N ALA A 99 -2.23 -12.13 5.71
CA ALA A 99 -1.78 -13.11 6.69
C ALA A 99 -2.91 -13.44 7.69
N GLU A 100 -3.00 -14.70 8.10
CA GLU A 100 -3.97 -15.18 9.08
C GLU A 100 -3.25 -15.85 10.23
N VAL A 101 -3.35 -15.31 11.43
CA VAL A 101 -2.66 -15.86 12.61
C VAL A 101 -3.69 -16.44 13.57
N PRO A 102 -3.81 -17.78 13.67
CA PRO A 102 -4.54 -18.42 14.74
C PRO A 102 -3.85 -18.13 16.07
N VAL A 103 -4.61 -17.73 17.08
CA VAL A 103 -4.08 -17.39 18.40
C VAL A 103 -5.07 -17.79 19.48
N THR A 104 -4.55 -18.41 20.54
CA THR A 104 -5.33 -18.71 21.74
C THR A 104 -5.28 -17.54 22.74
N ALA A 105 -6.26 -17.50 23.65
CA ALA A 105 -6.27 -16.51 24.73
C ALA A 105 -4.99 -16.55 25.59
N ALA A 106 -4.35 -17.72 25.70
CA ALA A 106 -3.12 -17.92 26.46
C ALA A 106 -1.88 -17.38 25.74
N GLU A 107 -1.84 -17.48 24.40
CA GLU A 107 -0.71 -17.03 23.57
C GLU A 107 -0.82 -15.55 23.19
N PHE A 108 -2.03 -14.99 23.21
CA PHE A 108 -2.30 -13.63 22.77
C PHE A 108 -1.44 -12.55 23.44
N PRO A 109 -1.17 -12.57 24.76
CA PRO A 109 -0.32 -11.56 25.39
C PRO A 109 1.10 -11.51 24.80
N ASP A 110 1.71 -12.67 24.55
CA ASP A 110 3.05 -12.77 23.98
C ASP A 110 3.06 -12.33 22.51
N PHE A 111 2.04 -12.72 21.75
CA PHE A 111 1.85 -12.25 20.38
C PHE A 111 1.66 -10.74 20.31
N ALA A 112 0.83 -10.17 21.19
CA ALA A 112 0.58 -8.73 21.25
C ALA A 112 1.84 -7.93 21.63
N LEU A 113 2.64 -8.46 22.55
CA LEU A 113 3.92 -7.85 22.92
C LEU A 113 4.91 -7.87 21.75
N TRP A 114 5.01 -9.00 21.04
CA TRP A 114 5.82 -9.11 19.82
C TRP A 114 5.37 -8.09 18.78
N PHE A 115 4.07 -8.03 18.47
CA PHE A 115 3.50 -7.13 17.47
C PHE A 115 3.85 -5.67 17.74
N VAL A 116 3.65 -5.21 18.99
CA VAL A 116 3.93 -3.82 19.37
C VAL A 116 5.42 -3.53 19.32
N THR A 117 6.26 -4.48 19.76
CA THR A 117 7.72 -4.35 19.68
C THR A 117 8.19 -4.18 18.25
N GLU A 118 7.76 -5.05 17.34
CA GLU A 118 8.13 -4.99 15.92
C GLU A 118 7.60 -3.72 15.26
N ARG A 119 6.33 -3.37 15.51
CA ARG A 119 5.71 -2.16 14.98
C ARG A 119 6.46 -0.90 15.42
N ASN A 120 6.93 -0.84 16.66
CA ASN A 120 7.63 0.34 17.18
C ASN A 120 8.98 0.60 16.50
N LYS A 121 9.62 -0.41 15.89
CA LYS A 121 10.87 -0.24 15.13
C LYS A 121 10.73 0.68 13.91
N PHE A 122 9.50 0.89 13.42
CA PHE A 122 9.22 1.81 12.31
C PHE A 122 9.13 3.28 12.74
N PHE A 123 9.03 3.54 14.05
CA PHE A 123 8.80 4.87 14.61
C PHE A 123 9.90 5.30 15.60
N ALA A 124 10.64 4.34 16.14
CA ALA A 124 11.80 4.61 16.98
C ALA A 124 12.99 5.06 16.11
N PRO A 125 13.74 6.10 16.54
CA PRO A 125 14.96 6.54 15.87
C PRO A 125 16.12 5.53 16.01
#